data_AF-N8YG10-F1
#
_entry.id   AF-N8YG10-F1
#
_cell.length_a   1.000
_cell.length_b   1.000
_cell.length_c   1.000
_cell.angle_alpha   90.00
_cell.angle_beta   90.00
_cell.angle_gamma   90.00
#
_symmetry.space_group_name_H-M   'P 1'
#
loop_
_entity.id
_entity.type
_entity.pdbx_description
1 polymer ?
#
loop_
_entity_poly.entity_id
_entity_poly.type
_entity_poly.pdbx_seq_one_letter_code
_entity_poly.pdbx_strand_id
1 'polypeptide(L)' 'MTPPANQINRLMVDLLDWLNDSEVHPLIQSSVFHYEFEFIHSFADGNGRMGRLWQTLILSR' A
#
# COMPACT_ATOMS: atom_id res chain seq x y z
N MET A 1 9.01 7.30 -10.25
CA MET A 1 9.08 6.32 -11.36
C MET A 1 8.58 5.00 -10.81
N THR A 2 7.67 4.31 -11.49
CA THR A 2 7.06 3.08 -10.96
C THR A 2 7.99 1.88 -11.13
N PRO A 3 7.91 0.87 -10.24
CA PRO A 3 8.70 -0.35 -10.36
C PRO A 3 8.39 -1.13 -11.65
N PRO A 4 9.34 -1.96 -12.14
CA PRO A 4 9.08 -2.91 -13.22
C PRO A 4 7.99 -3.92 -12.86
N ALA A 5 7.18 -4.33 -13.84
CA ALA A 5 6.03 -5.20 -13.62
C ALA A 5 6.36 -6.54 -12.94
N ASN A 6 7.55 -7.11 -13.21
CA ASN A 6 8.00 -8.36 -12.58
C ASN A 6 8.32 -8.22 -11.09
N GLN A 7 8.40 -7.01 -10.54
CA GLN A 7 8.63 -6.75 -9.12
C GLN A 7 7.33 -6.50 -8.34
N ILE A 8 6.23 -6.18 -9.02
CA ILE A 8 4.96 -5.78 -8.38
C ILE A 8 4.49 -6.82 -7.36
N ASN A 9 4.45 -8.11 -7.74
CA ASN A 9 3.97 -9.17 -6.85
C ASN A 9 4.79 -9.25 -5.56
N ARG A 10 6.13 -9.20 -5.66
CA ARG A 10 7.01 -9.23 -4.49
C ARG A 10 6.78 -8.01 -3.61
N LEU A 11 6.77 -6.81 -4.19
CA LEU A 11 6.61 -5.56 -3.44
C LEU A 11 5.24 -5.47 -2.75
N MET A 12 4.18 -5.97 -3.38
CA MET A 12 2.85 -6.03 -2.78
C MET A 12 2.81 -7.01 -1.61
N VAL A 13 3.48 -8.16 -1.70
CA VAL A 13 3.60 -9.11 -0.58
C VAL A 13 4.38 -8.46 0.57
N ASP A 14 5.55 -7.89 0.28
CA ASP A 14 6.39 -7.22 1.29
C ASP A 14 5.60 -6.09 2.01
N LEU A 15 4.80 -5.31 1.28
CA LEU A 15 3.98 -4.24 1.85
C LEU A 15 2.83 -4.77 2.73
N LEU A 16 2.18 -5.86 2.33
CA LEU A 16 1.09 -6.47 3.10
C LEU A 16 1.61 -7.17 4.36
N ASP A 17 2.77 -7.82 4.28
CA ASP A 17 3.42 -8.44 5.44
C ASP A 17 3.83 -7.35 6.44
N TRP A 18 4.46 -6.26 5.96
CA TRP A 18 4.74 -5.10 6.81
C TRP A 18 3.49 -4.51 7.46
N LEU A 19 2.38 -4.39 6.71
CA LEU A 19 1.12 -3.89 7.27
C LEU A 19 0.59 -4.79 8.40
N ASN A 20 0.73 -6.10 8.29
CA ASN A 20 0.26 -7.05 9.30
C ASN A 20 1.14 -7.04 10.57
N ASP A 21 2.45 -6.91 10.41
CA ASP A 21 3.41 -7.05 11.51
C ASP A 21 3.80 -5.71 12.17
N SER A 22 3.49 -4.59 11.52
CA SER A 22 3.89 -3.27 12.00
C SER A 22 3.10 -2.84 13.25
N GLU A 23 3.84 -2.47 14.31
CA GLU A 23 3.28 -1.91 15.55
C GLU A 23 3.17 -0.37 15.56
N VAL A 24 3.44 0.29 14.42
CA VAL A 24 3.34 1.76 14.34
C VAL A 24 1.88 2.23 14.45
N HIS A 25 1.69 3.44 14.96
CA HIS A 25 0.35 4.02 15.12
C HIS A 25 -0.45 3.99 13.80
N PRO A 26 -1.77 3.64 13.79
CA PRO A 26 -2.57 3.48 12.58
C PRO A 26 -2.55 4.68 11.62
N LEU A 27 -2.47 5.91 12.14
CA LEU A 27 -2.30 7.11 11.31
C LEU A 27 -1.03 7.07 10.45
N ILE A 28 0.10 6.65 11.04
CA ILE A 28 1.37 6.50 10.34
C ILE A 28 1.28 5.30 9.41
N GLN A 29 0.76 4.17 9.91
CA GLN A 29 0.64 2.93 9.16
C GLN A 29 -0.15 3.12 7.86
N SER A 30 -1.31 3.74 7.95
CA SER A 30 -2.17 4.05 6.79
C SER A 30 -1.51 5.02 5.80
N SER A 31 -0.72 5.97 6.30
CA SER A 31 -0.03 6.96 5.45
C SER A 31 1.14 6.33 4.69
N VAL A 32 1.93 5.50 5.36
CA VAL A 32 3.02 4.73 4.73
C VAL A 32 2.44 3.74 3.72
N PHE A 33 1.39 2.99 4.08
CA PHE A 33 0.75 2.08 3.14
C PHE A 33 0.25 2.79 1.89
N HIS A 34 -0.44 3.93 2.04
CA HIS A 34 -0.93 4.71 0.89
C HIS A 34 0.24 5.14 -0.01
N TYR A 35 1.31 5.67 0.58
CA TYR A 35 2.49 6.10 -0.17
C TYR A 35 3.14 4.95 -0.95
N GLU A 36 3.44 3.85 -0.28
CA GLU A 36 4.09 2.68 -0.89
C GLU A 36 3.19 2.05 -1.96
N PHE A 37 1.89 1.94 -1.71
CA PHE A 37 0.93 1.41 -2.69
C PHE A 37 0.87 2.26 -3.96
N GLU A 38 0.80 3.59 -3.83
CA GLU A 38 0.83 4.51 -4.98
C GLU A 38 2.15 4.42 -5.75
N PHE A 39 3.26 4.24 -5.04
CA PHE A 39 4.58 4.08 -5.63
C PHE A 39 4.69 2.76 -6.43
N ILE A 40 4.22 1.64 -5.86
CA ILE A 40 4.21 0.33 -6.53
C ILE A 40 3.35 0.37 -7.80
N HIS A 41 2.21 1.09 -7.75
CA HIS A 41 1.32 1.29 -8.89
C HIS A 41 0.90 -0.03 -9.54
N SER A 42 0.35 -0.94 -8.73
CA SER A 42 0.13 -2.34 -9.09
C SER A 42 -0.93 -2.58 -10.16
N PHE A 43 -1.79 -1.59 -10.43
CA PHE A 43 -2.87 -1.69 -11.42
C PHE A 43 -2.63 -0.80 -12.64
N ALA A 44 -3.22 -1.18 -13.78
CA ALA A 44 -3.17 -0.37 -15.00
C ALA A 44 -3.93 0.96 -14.89
N ASP A 45 -4.99 1.01 -14.07
CA ASP A 45 -5.71 2.22 -13.66
C ASP A 45 -6.28 2.03 -12.24
N GLY A 46 -6.60 3.14 -11.57
CA GLY A 46 -7.36 3.14 -10.33
C GLY A 46 -6.53 3.04 -9.06
N ASN A 47 -5.19 3.09 -9.14
CA ASN A 47 -4.31 3.07 -7.96
C ASN A 47 -4.74 4.13 -6.93
N GLY A 48 -4.90 5.40 -7.34
CA GLY A 48 -5.38 6.47 -6.46
C GLY A 48 -6.69 6.17 -5.72
N ARG A 49 -7.64 5.48 -6.37
CA ARG A 49 -8.91 5.09 -5.73
C ARG A 49 -8.69 3.96 -4.73
N MET A 50 -7.90 2.97 -5.10
CA MET A 50 -7.55 1.83 -4.25
C MET A 50 -6.68 2.24 -3.06
N GLY A 51 -5.73 3.14 -3.22
CA GLY A 51 -4.88 3.67 -2.14
C GLY A 51 -5.71 4.39 -1.08
N ARG A 52 -6.63 5.27 -1.50
CA ARG A 52 -7.60 5.91 -0.58
C ARG A 52 -8.51 4.91 0.12
N LEU A 53 -9.04 3.94 -0.62
CA LEU A 53 -9.90 2.89 -0.04
C LEU A 53 -9.15 2.10 1.05
N TRP A 54 -7.91 1.68 0.77
CA TRP A 54 -7.07 0.97 1.73
C TRP A 54 -6.73 1.83 2.94
N GLN A 55 -6.38 3.10 2.74
CA GLN A 55 -6.10 4.02 3.85
C GLN A 55 -7.32 4.14 4.77
N THR A 56 -8.52 4.30 4.21
CA THR A 56 -9.76 4.32 5.00
C THR A 56 -9.98 2.99 5.72
N LEU A 57 -9.75 1.85 5.06
CA LEU A 57 -9.90 0.54 5.68
C LEU A 57 -8.96 0.34 6.87
N ILE A 58 -7.68 0.75 6.76
CA ILE A 58 -6.69 0.66 7.83
C ILE A 58 -7.13 1.52 9.03
N LEU A 59 -7.66 2.71 8.78
CA LEU A 59 -8.11 3.63 9.84
C LEU A 59 -9.48 3.28 10.45
N SER A 60 -10.26 2.42 9.79
CA SER A 60 -11.61 2.04 10.24
C SER A 60 -11.64 0.73 11.03
N ARG A 61 -10.49 0.08 11.19
CA ARG A 61 -10.30 -1.09 12.04
C ARG A 61 -10.05 -0.66 13.48
#